data_AF-A0A938BZT4-F1
#
_entry.id   AF-A0A938BZT4-F1
#
_cell.length_a   1.000
_cell.length_b   1.000
_cell.length_c   1.000
_cell.angle_alpha   90.00
_cell.angle_beta   90.00
_cell.angle_gamma   90.00
#
_symmetry.space_group_name_H-M   'P 1'
#
loop_
_entity.id
_entity.type
_entity.pdbx_description
1 polymer ?
#
loop_
_entity_poly.entity_id
_entity_poly.type
_entity_poly.pdbx_seq_one_letter_code
_entity_poly.pdbx_strand_id
1 'polypeptide(L)'
;MKPAITADTVRWIIDPDTPRAKVREHLHGLTEADREDLLRRLVKTARRQARFADIASKVSDSLSLDVLIPRLMEVVTETLGVDRSSLFLLDAGRGELFSRVMQGNAMGEVRFPATQG
;
A
#
# COMPACT_ATOMS: atom_id res chain seq x y z
N MET A 1 -36.70 16.81 22.02
CA MET A 1 -36.62 15.96 20.82
C MET A 1 -35.19 15.45 20.72
N LYS A 2 -34.96 14.14 20.85
CA LYS A 2 -33.61 13.53 20.81
C LYS A 2 -33.04 13.61 19.39
N PRO A 3 -31.81 14.07 19.16
CA PRO A 3 -31.14 13.81 17.89
C PRO A 3 -30.72 12.34 17.90
N ALA A 4 -31.42 11.51 17.15
CA ALA A 4 -30.95 10.18 16.82
C ALA A 4 -29.78 10.33 15.84
N ILE A 5 -28.74 9.51 15.99
CA ILE A 5 -27.65 9.43 15.00
C ILE A 5 -28.25 8.83 13.72
N THR A 6 -28.72 9.69 12.82
CA THR A 6 -29.30 9.31 11.53
C THR A 6 -28.20 9.04 10.51
N ALA A 7 -28.56 8.37 9.41
CA ALA A 7 -27.63 8.10 8.29
C ALA A 7 -26.94 9.38 7.77
N ASP A 8 -27.63 10.53 7.88
CA ASP A 8 -27.08 11.84 7.54
C ASP A 8 -25.91 12.27 8.43
N THR A 9 -25.90 11.87 9.71
CA THR A 9 -24.81 12.13 10.66
C THR A 9 -23.54 11.35 10.32
N VAL A 10 -23.65 10.19 9.68
CA VAL A 10 -22.49 9.39 9.27
C VAL A 10 -21.88 9.93 7.97
N ARG A 11 -22.70 10.52 7.10
CA ARG A 11 -22.29 10.96 5.76
C ARG A 11 -21.34 12.16 5.78
N TRP A 12 -21.50 13.11 6.70
CA TRP A 12 -20.64 14.29 6.77
C TRP A 12 -19.27 14.02 7.44
N ILE A 13 -19.15 12.96 8.24
CA ILE A 13 -17.87 12.56 8.87
C ILE A 13 -16.86 12.06 7.83
N ILE A 14 -17.37 11.60 6.67
CA ILE A 14 -16.57 10.99 5.60
C ILE A 14 -16.29 12.01 4.48
N ASP A 15 -16.96 13.16 4.46
CA ASP A 15 -16.86 14.15 3.38
C ASP A 15 -15.83 15.26 3.67
N PRO A 16 -14.67 15.28 2.98
CA PRO A 16 -13.59 16.25 3.21
C PRO A 16 -13.95 17.69 2.80
N ASP A 17 -15.00 17.89 2.00
CA ASP A 17 -15.44 19.22 1.52
C ASP A 17 -16.49 19.87 2.42
N THR A 18 -16.73 19.32 3.62
CA THR A 18 -17.73 19.86 4.56
C THR A 18 -17.32 21.28 5.02
N PRO A 19 -18.15 22.32 4.75
CA PRO A 19 -17.82 23.69 5.12
C PRO A 19 -17.71 23.87 6.64
N ARG A 20 -16.64 24.54 7.12
CA ARG A 20 -16.35 24.77 8.56
C ARG A 20 -17.52 25.37 9.36
N ALA A 21 -18.37 26.16 8.71
CA ALA A 21 -19.56 26.76 9.34
C ALA A 21 -20.61 25.70 9.75
N LYS A 22 -20.77 24.65 8.94
CA LYS A 22 -21.76 23.57 9.13
C LYS A 22 -21.32 22.58 10.21
N VAL A 23 -20.00 22.37 10.33
CA VAL A 23 -19.37 21.63 11.43
C VAL A 23 -19.65 22.31 12.76
N ARG A 24 -19.48 23.65 12.82
CA ARG A 24 -19.72 24.42 14.06
C ARG A 24 -21.18 24.39 14.49
N GLU A 25 -22.13 24.48 13.56
CA GLU A 25 -23.57 24.44 13.84
C GLU A 25 -24.01 23.12 14.50
N HIS A 26 -23.51 21.98 14.05
CA HIS A 26 -23.83 20.67 14.64
C HIS A 26 -23.13 20.42 15.98
N LEU A 27 -21.98 21.05 16.23
CA LEU A 27 -21.25 20.93 17.50
C LEU A 27 -21.95 21.65 18.67
N HIS A 28 -22.77 22.67 18.41
CA HIS A 28 -23.45 23.46 19.46
C HIS A 28 -24.62 22.72 20.14
N GLY A 29 -25.11 21.61 19.58
CA GLY A 29 -26.21 20.81 20.13
C GLY A 29 -25.81 19.50 20.79
N LEU A 30 -24.51 19.20 20.88
CA LEU A 30 -24.02 17.92 21.40
C LEU A 30 -23.98 17.93 22.92
N THR A 31 -24.56 16.90 23.52
CA THR A 31 -24.39 16.65 24.95
C THR A 31 -22.96 16.18 25.24
N GLU A 32 -22.50 16.26 26.50
CA GLU A 32 -21.16 15.78 26.87
C GLU A 32 -20.97 14.29 26.51
N ALA A 33 -22.03 13.50 26.61
CA ALA A 33 -22.04 12.09 26.19
C ALA A 33 -21.81 11.91 24.67
N ASP A 34 -22.40 12.78 23.85
CA ASP A 34 -22.21 12.74 22.39
C ASP A 34 -20.79 13.16 22.00
N ARG A 35 -20.20 14.11 22.74
CA ARG A 35 -18.81 14.52 22.55
C ARG A 35 -17.85 13.39 22.89
N GLU A 36 -18.08 12.67 23.99
CA GLU A 36 -17.26 11.50 24.32
C GLU A 36 -17.38 10.40 23.27
N ASP A 37 -18.58 10.11 22.76
CA ASP A 37 -18.77 9.11 21.71
C ASP A 37 -18.04 9.51 20.42
N LEU A 38 -18.11 10.79 20.04
CA LEU A 38 -17.41 11.32 18.89
C LEU A 38 -15.88 11.18 19.05
N LEU A 39 -15.33 11.55 20.21
CA LEU A 39 -13.90 11.40 20.49
C LEU A 39 -13.46 9.93 20.44
N ARG A 40 -14.26 9.02 21.02
CA ARG A 40 -14.02 7.57 20.95
C ARG A 40 -13.98 7.08 19.50
N ARG A 41 -14.92 7.53 18.67
CA ARG A 41 -14.97 7.18 17.23
C ARG A 41 -13.79 7.75 16.46
N LEU A 42 -13.41 9.01 16.68
CA LEU A 42 -12.27 9.64 16.01
C LEU A 42 -10.96 8.91 16.32
N VAL A 43 -10.71 8.61 17.60
CA VAL A 43 -9.51 7.85 18.01
C VAL A 43 -9.52 6.44 17.42
N LYS A 44 -10.68 5.76 17.40
CA LYS A 44 -10.82 4.43 16.81
C LYS A 44 -10.54 4.44 15.30
N THR A 45 -11.06 5.42 14.58
CA THR A 45 -10.84 5.59 13.14
C THR A 45 -9.38 5.93 12.83
N ALA A 46 -8.78 6.88 13.56
CA ALA A 46 -7.37 7.23 13.39
C ALA A 46 -6.43 6.03 13.64
N ARG A 47 -6.68 5.24 14.69
CA ARG A 47 -5.94 3.99 14.96
C ARG A 47 -6.09 2.97 13.84
N ARG A 48 -7.28 2.87 13.22
CA ARG A 48 -7.53 1.97 12.10
C ARG A 48 -6.76 2.41 10.85
N GLN A 49 -6.73 3.71 10.56
CA GLN A 49 -5.96 4.28 9.44
C GLN A 49 -4.46 4.08 9.64
N ALA A 50 -3.93 4.35 10.86
CA ALA A 50 -2.51 4.14 11.17
C ALA A 50 -2.08 2.67 10.98
N ARG A 51 -2.90 1.71 11.41
CA ARG A 51 -2.64 0.28 11.16
C ARG A 51 -2.65 -0.07 9.67
N PHE A 52 -3.57 0.51 8.90
CA PHE A 52 -3.62 0.28 7.45
C PHE A 52 -2.38 0.85 6.76
N ALA A 53 -1.91 2.03 7.16
CA ALA A 53 -0.68 2.63 6.66
C ALA A 53 0.56 1.79 7.04
N ASP A 54 0.63 1.26 8.27
CA ASP A 54 1.70 0.36 8.71
C ASP A 54 1.71 -0.96 7.91
N ILE A 55 0.53 -1.54 7.64
CA ILE A 55 0.42 -2.72 6.77
C ILE A 55 0.82 -2.39 5.34
N ALA A 56 0.36 -1.26 4.79
CA ALA A 56 0.72 -0.83 3.44
C ALA A 56 2.22 -0.55 3.32
N SER A 57 2.84 0.07 4.33
CA SER A 57 4.30 0.25 4.43
C SER A 57 5.01 -1.09 4.48
N LYS A 58 4.60 -2.02 5.35
CA LYS A 58 5.21 -3.36 5.45
C LYS A 58 5.07 -4.17 4.17
N VAL A 59 3.93 -4.07 3.48
CA VAL A 59 3.74 -4.69 2.16
C VAL A 59 4.67 -4.06 1.14
N SER A 60 4.80 -2.74 1.13
CA SER A 60 5.67 -2.00 0.21
C SER A 60 7.16 -2.30 0.47
N ASP A 61 7.56 -2.39 1.74
CA ASP A 61 8.91 -2.73 2.19
C ASP A 61 9.23 -4.22 1.96
N SER A 62 8.24 -5.11 2.10
CA SER A 62 8.39 -6.56 1.86
C SER A 62 8.42 -6.94 0.38
N LEU A 63 8.07 -6.02 -0.53
CA LEU A 63 8.04 -6.24 -1.97
C LEU A 63 9.34 -5.79 -2.65
N SER A 64 10.49 -6.03 -2.01
CA SER A 64 11.76 -5.82 -2.70
C SER A 64 11.82 -6.72 -3.93
N LEU A 65 12.08 -6.13 -5.10
CA LEU A 65 12.31 -6.88 -6.33
C LEU A 65 13.47 -7.88 -6.17
N ASP A 66 14.41 -7.63 -5.26
CA ASP A 66 15.48 -8.56 -4.91
C ASP A 66 14.98 -9.84 -4.23
N VAL A 67 13.79 -9.81 -3.61
CA VAL A 67 13.18 -10.97 -2.95
C VAL A 67 12.13 -11.62 -3.85
N LEU A 68 11.31 -10.81 -4.51
CA LEU A 68 10.24 -11.29 -5.37
C LEU A 68 10.75 -12.00 -6.62
N ILE A 69 11.71 -11.41 -7.33
CA ILE A 69 12.16 -11.95 -8.61
C ILE A 69 12.77 -13.34 -8.42
N PRO A 70 13.69 -13.58 -7.47
CA PRO A 70 14.19 -14.93 -7.24
C PRO A 70 13.10 -15.95 -6.92
N ARG A 71 12.11 -15.57 -6.08
CA ARG A 71 11.02 -16.47 -5.71
C ARG A 71 10.10 -16.79 -6.89
N LEU A 72 9.81 -15.80 -7.74
CA LEU A 72 9.06 -16.00 -8.98
C LEU A 72 9.81 -16.95 -9.93
N MET A 73 11.12 -16.74 -10.10
CA MET A 73 11.95 -17.55 -10.99
C MET A 73 12.07 -19.01 -10.52
N GLU A 74 12.11 -19.24 -9.20
CA GLU A 74 12.06 -20.58 -8.61
C GLU A 74 10.78 -21.32 -9.02
N VAL A 75 9.61 -20.69 -8.81
CA VAL A 75 8.30 -21.26 -9.19
C VAL A 75 8.21 -21.53 -10.70
N VAL A 76 8.69 -20.60 -11.53
CA VAL A 76 8.67 -20.76 -13.00
C VAL A 76 9.55 -21.93 -13.45
N THR A 77 10.76 -22.04 -12.89
CA THR A 77 11.70 -23.14 -13.21
C THR A 77 11.09 -24.50 -12.86
N GLU A 78 10.52 -24.62 -11.66
CA GLU A 78 9.86 -25.84 -11.19
C GLU A 78 8.63 -26.18 -12.05
N THR A 79 7.78 -25.19 -12.33
CA THR A 79 6.53 -25.40 -13.08
C THR A 79 6.79 -25.84 -14.52
N LEU A 80 7.84 -25.30 -15.15
CA LEU A 80 8.21 -25.66 -16.51
C LEU A 80 9.05 -26.93 -16.60
N GLY A 81 9.55 -27.46 -15.47
CA GLY A 81 10.39 -28.65 -15.44
C GLY A 81 11.73 -28.47 -16.18
N VAL A 82 12.27 -27.25 -16.20
CA VAL A 82 13.51 -26.90 -16.90
C VAL A 82 14.67 -26.82 -15.93
N ASP A 83 15.89 -27.10 -16.40
CA ASP A 83 17.08 -27.08 -15.55
C ASP A 83 17.41 -25.67 -15.02
N ARG A 84 17.14 -24.63 -15.82
CA ARG A 84 17.40 -23.22 -15.50
C ARG A 84 16.42 -22.30 -16.22
N SER A 85 16.07 -21.20 -15.58
CA SER A 85 15.37 -20.08 -16.22
C SER A 85 16.02 -18.75 -15.85
N SER A 86 15.90 -17.76 -16.74
CA SER A 86 16.51 -16.43 -16.58
C SER A 86 15.49 -15.35 -16.93
N LEU A 87 15.45 -14.27 -16.15
CA LEU A 87 14.64 -13.08 -16.44
C LEU A 87 15.57 -11.92 -16.78
N PHE A 88 15.37 -11.34 -17.96
CA PHE A 88 16.02 -10.10 -18.37
C PHE A 88 15.01 -8.95 -18.34
N LEU A 89 15.41 -7.85 -17.71
CA LEU A 89 14.64 -6.61 -17.62
C LEU A 89 15.24 -5.58 -18.57
N LEU A 90 14.38 -4.81 -19.23
CA LEU A 90 14.81 -3.73 -20.12
C LEU A 90 15.08 -2.44 -19.33
N ASP A 91 16.30 -1.93 -19.46
CA ASP A 91 16.67 -0.57 -19.12
C ASP A 91 16.51 0.31 -20.37
N ALA A 92 15.34 0.97 -20.47
CA ALA A 92 15.02 1.82 -21.62
C ALA A 92 15.92 3.07 -21.71
N GLY A 93 16.51 3.52 -20.60
CA GLY A 93 17.41 4.69 -20.60
C GLY A 93 18.77 4.38 -21.23
N ARG A 94 19.22 3.13 -21.12
CA ARG A 94 20.49 2.66 -21.69
C ARG A 94 20.33 1.82 -22.96
N GLY A 95 19.12 1.38 -23.26
CA GLY A 95 18.86 0.44 -24.36
C GLY A 95 19.48 -0.94 -24.10
N GLU A 96 19.54 -1.35 -22.84
CA GLU A 96 20.20 -2.57 -22.38
C GLU A 96 19.19 -3.54 -21.73
N LEU A 97 19.43 -4.84 -21.89
CA LEU A 97 18.80 -5.87 -21.09
C LEU A 97 19.73 -6.24 -19.94
N PHE A 98 19.17 -6.41 -18.74
CA PHE A 98 19.93 -6.85 -17.58
C PHE A 98 19.22 -7.97 -16.83
N SER A 99 20.00 -8.90 -16.25
CA SER A 99 19.50 -9.94 -15.35
C SER A 99 20.30 -9.94 -14.07
N ARG A 100 19.59 -10.08 -12.94
CA ARG A 100 20.21 -10.28 -11.62
C ARG A 100 20.49 -11.77 -11.45
N VAL A 101 21.75 -12.11 -11.24
CA VAL A 101 22.21 -13.47 -11.00
C VAL A 101 22.81 -13.56 -9.59
N MET A 102 22.51 -14.64 -8.88
CA MET A 102 23.20 -14.92 -7.62
C MET A 102 24.56 -15.54 -7.95
N GLN A 103 25.66 -14.87 -7.60
CA GLN A 103 27.02 -15.41 -7.70
C GLN A 103 27.59 -15.59 -6.29
N GLY A 104 27.50 -16.81 -5.75
CA GLY A 104 27.90 -17.09 -4.36
C GLY A 104 27.00 -16.36 -3.36
N ASN A 105 27.60 -15.59 -2.43
CA ASN A 105 26.87 -14.79 -1.43
C ASN A 105 26.58 -13.34 -1.89
N ALA A 106 26.85 -13.00 -3.15
CA ALA A 106 26.64 -11.67 -3.70
C ALA A 106 25.70 -11.72 -4.91
N MET A 107 24.81 -10.72 -5.01
CA MET A 107 24.07 -10.47 -6.25
C MET A 107 25.01 -9.82 -7.27
N GLY A 108 25.20 -10.49 -8.40
CA GLY A 108 25.84 -9.94 -9.58
C GLY A 108 24.80 -9.57 -10.64
N GLU A 109 25.20 -8.77 -11.62
CA GLU A 109 24.35 -8.37 -12.74
C GLU A 109 25.02 -8.68 -14.07
N VAL A 110 24.26 -9.26 -15.00
CA VAL A 110 24.67 -9.44 -16.39
C VAL A 110 23.89 -8.44 -17.23
N ARG A 111 24.59 -7.63 -18.05
CA ARG A 111 24.00 -6.62 -18.96
C ARG A 111 24.47 -6.82 -20.39
N PHE A 112 23.60 -6.57 -21.37
CA PHE A 112 23.97 -6.52 -22.79
C PHE A 112 23.00 -5.61 -23.59
N PRO A 113 23.39 -5.13 -24.79
CA PRO A 113 22.50 -4.30 -25.61
C PRO A 113 21.19 -5.04 -25.94
N ALA A 114 20.05 -4.35 -25.90
CA ALA A 114 18.74 -4.95 -26.19
C ALA A 114 18.62 -5.48 -27.64
N THR A 115 19.58 -5.14 -28.50
CA THR A 115 19.70 -5.63 -29.88
C THR A 115 20.46 -6.95 -30.03
N GLN A 116 20.97 -7.53 -28.94
CA GLN A 116 21.81 -8.75 -28.94
C GLN A 116 21.17 -9.91 -28.15
N GLY A 117 19.85 -9.90 -27.94
CA GLY A 117 19.09 -10.91 -27.18
C GLY A 117 18.51 -12.03 -28.02
#